data_AF-A0A284S5W2-F1
#
_entry.id   AF-A0A284S5W2-F1
#
_cell.length_a   1.000
_cell.length_b   1.000
_cell.length_c   1.000
_cell.angle_alpha   90.00
_cell.angle_beta   90.00
_cell.angle_gamma   90.00
#
_symmetry.space_group_name_H-M   'P 1'
#
loop_
_entity.id
_entity.type
_entity.pdbx_description
1 polymer ?
#
loop_
_entity_poly.entity_id
_entity_poly.type
_entity_poly.pdbx_seq_one_letter_code
_entity_poly.pdbx_strand_id
1 'polypeptide(L)'
;MFTGISGEPNTTINTEWMKVEEVLGKIQAVGWTIRDFLFHLSKVKDDHGNGVKGRSQTHAAMLSSFLGEKCSYTVSDIIEAWVQSPMGVLKKDNPERDNMFSVNKHFWEIKSARPGITSLAAQLVKEHLVKTMDMAVEEDGGLHMFMTGAWEIIDDFGSETLQTTITIVMPAACLSM
;
A
#
# COMPACT_ATOMS: atom_id res chain seq x y z
N MET A 1 -46.53 25.84 -31.87
CA MET A 1 -45.17 25.54 -32.32
C MET A 1 -44.24 25.78 -31.14
N PHE A 2 -43.98 24.74 -30.35
CA PHE A 2 -42.99 24.74 -29.27
C PHE A 2 -42.25 23.41 -29.39
N THR A 3 -41.02 23.48 -29.86
CA THR A 3 -40.10 22.35 -29.91
C THR A 3 -39.56 22.13 -28.51
N GLY A 4 -40.08 21.10 -27.84
CA GLY A 4 -39.53 20.59 -26.59
C GLY A 4 -38.23 19.84 -26.87
N ILE A 5 -37.12 20.38 -26.34
CA ILE A 5 -35.83 19.72 -26.31
C ILE A 5 -35.96 18.52 -25.36
N SER A 6 -35.93 17.30 -25.91
CA SER A 6 -35.77 16.08 -25.13
C SER A 6 -34.33 16.01 -24.61
N GLY A 7 -34.14 16.28 -23.32
CA GLY A 7 -32.93 15.87 -22.64
C GLY A 7 -32.87 14.35 -22.61
N GLU A 8 -31.91 13.76 -23.32
CA GLU A 8 -31.60 12.34 -23.21
C GLU A 8 -31.07 12.03 -21.80
N PRO A 9 -31.60 11.02 -21.10
CA PRO A 9 -31.09 10.60 -19.80
C PRO A 9 -29.84 9.72 -19.97
N ASN A 10 -28.67 10.33 -19.75
CA ASN A 10 -27.48 9.79 -19.09
C ASN A 10 -27.41 8.25 -18.89
N THR A 11 -27.24 7.48 -19.97
CA THR A 11 -27.30 6.00 -19.99
C THR A 11 -25.99 5.30 -19.59
N THR A 12 -24.89 6.05 -19.45
CA THR A 12 -23.55 5.50 -19.24
C THR A 12 -23.30 5.00 -17.82
N ILE A 13 -24.10 5.45 -16.85
CA ILE A 13 -23.87 5.24 -15.42
C ILE A 13 -24.14 3.78 -14.98
N ASN A 14 -24.88 2.99 -15.77
CA ASN A 14 -25.23 1.61 -15.39
C ASN A 14 -24.28 0.53 -15.95
N THR A 15 -23.50 0.81 -17.00
CA THR A 15 -22.79 -0.27 -17.72
C THR A 15 -21.57 -0.77 -16.96
N GLU A 16 -20.79 0.12 -16.34
CA GLU A 16 -19.58 -0.28 -15.61
C GLU A 16 -19.92 -1.06 -14.34
N TRP A 17 -20.98 -0.67 -13.63
CA TRP A 17 -21.39 -1.38 -12.43
C TRP A 17 -21.94 -2.77 -12.73
N MET A 18 -22.66 -2.93 -13.85
CA MET A 18 -23.08 -4.25 -14.34
C MET A 18 -21.89 -5.16 -14.69
N LYS A 19 -20.82 -4.62 -15.30
CA LYS A 19 -19.60 -5.38 -15.58
C LYS A 19 -18.94 -5.87 -14.29
N VAL A 20 -18.88 -5.03 -13.26
CA VAL A 20 -18.33 -5.44 -11.95
C VAL A 20 -19.15 -6.57 -11.36
N GLU A 21 -20.48 -6.43 -11.30
CA GLU A 21 -21.36 -7.47 -10.78
C GLU A 21 -21.26 -8.79 -11.56
N GLU A 22 -21.11 -8.74 -12.90
CA GLU A 22 -20.89 -9.94 -13.72
C GLU A 22 -19.58 -10.65 -13.33
N VAL A 23 -18.49 -9.90 -13.15
CA VAL A 23 -17.20 -10.46 -12.74
C VAL A 23 -17.28 -11.03 -11.32
N LEU A 24 -17.91 -10.32 -10.38
CA LEU A 24 -18.10 -10.77 -9.01
C LEU A 24 -18.93 -12.06 -8.96
N GLY A 25 -19.99 -12.15 -9.77
CA GLY A 25 -20.80 -13.36 -9.89
C GLY A 25 -19.98 -14.56 -10.37
N LYS A 26 -19.06 -14.37 -11.33
CA LYS A 26 -18.16 -15.44 -11.81
C LYS A 26 -17.15 -15.87 -10.75
N ILE A 27 -16.58 -14.92 -10.00
CA ILE A 27 -15.66 -15.22 -8.88
C ILE A 27 -16.40 -16.05 -7.81
N GLN A 28 -17.63 -15.65 -7.47
CA GLN A 28 -18.45 -16.38 -6.50
C GLN A 28 -18.85 -17.77 -7.01
N ALA A 29 -19.17 -17.91 -8.31
CA ALA A 29 -19.56 -19.19 -8.90
C ALA A 29 -18.47 -20.26 -8.84
N VAL A 30 -17.18 -19.87 -8.80
CA VAL A 30 -16.05 -20.79 -8.60
C VAL A 30 -15.68 -20.98 -7.12
N GLY A 31 -16.48 -20.44 -6.20
CA GLY A 31 -16.28 -20.58 -4.75
C GLY A 31 -15.18 -19.69 -4.18
N TRP A 32 -14.74 -18.66 -4.91
CA TRP A 32 -13.71 -17.74 -4.45
C TRP A 32 -14.30 -16.46 -3.88
N THR A 33 -13.60 -15.87 -2.92
CA THR A 33 -13.76 -14.46 -2.56
C THR A 33 -12.88 -13.58 -3.45
N ILE A 34 -13.10 -12.26 -3.43
CA ILE A 34 -12.19 -11.30 -4.11
C ILE A 34 -10.75 -11.45 -3.58
N ARG A 35 -10.59 -11.72 -2.28
CA ARG A 35 -9.28 -11.94 -1.67
C ARG A 35 -8.59 -13.18 -2.26
N ASP A 36 -9.32 -14.28 -2.41
CA ASP A 36 -8.77 -15.52 -2.99
C ASP A 36 -8.38 -15.30 -4.45
N PHE A 37 -9.25 -14.64 -5.21
CA PHE A 37 -8.98 -14.29 -6.60
C PHE A 37 -7.70 -13.44 -6.73
N LEU A 38 -7.57 -12.35 -5.97
CA LEU A 38 -6.39 -11.49 -6.01
C LEU A 38 -5.11 -12.23 -5.59
N PHE A 39 -5.21 -13.12 -4.59
CA PHE A 39 -4.10 -13.96 -4.17
C PHE A 39 -3.64 -14.89 -5.29
N HIS A 40 -4.56 -15.65 -5.89
CA HIS A 40 -4.24 -16.58 -6.99
C HIS A 40 -3.78 -15.86 -8.27
N LEU A 41 -4.35 -14.69 -8.58
CA LEU A 41 -3.92 -13.82 -9.68
C LEU A 41 -2.45 -13.36 -9.51
N SER A 42 -2.06 -13.05 -8.27
CA SER A 42 -0.73 -12.49 -7.96
C SER A 42 0.31 -13.57 -7.69
N LYS A 43 -0.10 -14.80 -7.37
CA LYS A 43 0.76 -15.91 -6.92
C LYS A 43 1.84 -16.28 -7.94
N VAL A 44 3.11 -16.03 -7.60
CA VAL A 44 4.28 -16.28 -8.47
C VAL A 44 4.82 -17.70 -8.35
N LYS A 45 4.66 -18.34 -7.19
CA LYS A 45 5.10 -19.70 -6.90
C LYS A 45 3.94 -20.63 -6.58
N ASP A 46 4.00 -21.88 -6.99
CA ASP A 46 3.03 -22.91 -6.61
C ASP A 46 3.17 -23.31 -5.13
N ASP A 47 2.29 -24.19 -4.66
CA ASP A 47 2.29 -24.67 -3.27
C ASP A 47 3.53 -25.49 -2.90
N HIS A 48 4.34 -25.86 -3.89
CA HIS A 48 5.61 -26.58 -3.73
C HIS A 48 6.82 -25.64 -3.84
N GLY A 49 6.60 -24.32 -3.94
CA GLY A 49 7.66 -23.32 -4.04
C GLY A 49 8.31 -23.22 -5.41
N ASN A 50 7.83 -23.97 -6.41
CA ASN A 50 8.29 -23.85 -7.79
C ASN A 50 7.60 -22.67 -8.46
N GLY A 51 8.19 -22.11 -9.52
CA GLY A 51 7.46 -21.12 -10.34
C GLY A 51 6.16 -21.72 -10.86
N VAL A 52 5.05 -20.97 -10.81
CA VAL A 52 3.74 -21.47 -11.27
C VAL A 52 3.84 -21.89 -12.74
N LYS A 53 3.86 -23.21 -12.98
CA LYS A 53 3.87 -23.77 -14.34
C LYS A 53 2.48 -23.58 -14.94
N GLY A 54 2.42 -23.00 -16.15
CA GLY A 54 1.17 -22.91 -16.92
C GLY A 54 0.35 -21.63 -16.74
N ARG A 55 0.97 -20.49 -16.35
CA ARG A 55 0.29 -19.20 -16.52
C ARG A 55 -0.04 -19.00 -18.01
N SER A 56 -1.33 -18.88 -18.32
CA SER A 56 -1.77 -18.52 -19.67
C SER A 56 -1.10 -17.22 -20.10
N GLN A 57 -0.75 -17.09 -21.37
CA GLN A 57 -0.21 -15.86 -21.95
C GLN A 57 -1.13 -14.66 -21.66
N THR A 58 -2.45 -14.88 -21.65
CA THR A 58 -3.46 -13.88 -21.27
C THR A 58 -3.29 -13.41 -19.83
N HIS A 59 -3.06 -14.31 -18.88
CA HIS A 59 -2.85 -13.97 -17.47
C HIS A 59 -1.60 -13.10 -17.30
N ALA A 60 -0.49 -13.49 -17.94
CA ALA A 60 0.75 -12.72 -17.87
C ALA A 60 0.59 -11.32 -18.49
N ALA A 61 -0.09 -11.21 -19.65
CA ALA A 61 -0.34 -9.94 -20.30
C ALA A 61 -1.23 -9.02 -19.45
N MET A 62 -2.31 -9.55 -18.86
CA MET A 62 -3.19 -8.79 -17.97
C MET A 62 -2.46 -8.30 -16.73
N LEU A 63 -1.75 -9.19 -16.04
CA LEU A 63 -1.01 -8.81 -14.82
C LEU A 63 0.13 -7.82 -15.15
N SER A 64 0.82 -7.98 -16.27
CA SER A 64 1.84 -7.03 -16.72
C SER A 64 1.25 -5.66 -17.07
N SER A 65 0.05 -5.62 -17.64
CA SER A 65 -0.65 -4.36 -17.91
C SER A 65 -1.11 -3.70 -16.62
N PHE A 66 -1.57 -4.49 -15.65
CA PHE A 66 -2.03 -4.03 -14.34
C PHE A 66 -0.90 -3.44 -13.49
N LEU A 67 0.27 -4.09 -13.48
CA LEU A 67 1.45 -3.64 -12.73
C LEU A 67 2.28 -2.60 -13.48
N GLY A 68 2.02 -2.41 -14.77
CA GLY A 68 2.68 -1.41 -15.60
C GLY A 68 1.84 -0.14 -15.75
N GLU A 69 2.30 0.78 -16.59
CA GLU A 69 1.68 2.10 -16.79
C GLU A 69 0.52 2.10 -17.80
N LYS A 70 0.12 0.94 -18.33
CA LYS A 70 -0.80 0.85 -19.49
C LYS A 70 -2.29 0.88 -19.13
N CYS A 71 -2.64 1.04 -17.85
CA CYS A 71 -4.02 1.08 -17.39
C CYS A 71 -4.46 2.50 -17.03
N SER A 72 -5.76 2.79 -17.20
CA SER A 72 -6.37 4.08 -16.82
C SER A 72 -6.33 4.36 -15.32
N TYR A 73 -6.11 3.32 -14.51
CA TYR A 73 -5.98 3.39 -13.06
C TYR A 73 -4.66 2.76 -12.65
N THR A 74 -3.97 3.41 -11.74
CA THR A 74 -2.73 2.92 -11.14
C THR A 74 -3.03 1.98 -9.96
N VAL A 75 -2.04 1.17 -9.58
CA VAL A 75 -2.11 0.40 -8.34
C VAL A 75 -2.30 1.32 -7.13
N SER A 76 -1.72 2.53 -7.16
CA SER A 76 -1.89 3.53 -6.11
C SER A 76 -3.33 3.99 -5.96
N ASP A 77 -4.05 4.22 -7.08
CA ASP A 77 -5.48 4.61 -7.04
C ASP A 77 -6.33 3.51 -6.39
N ILE A 78 -6.00 2.25 -6.65
CA ILE A 78 -6.70 1.09 -6.07
C ILE A 78 -6.42 0.99 -4.56
N ILE A 79 -5.16 1.16 -4.16
CA ILE A 79 -4.77 1.16 -2.75
C ILE A 79 -5.44 2.32 -2.01
N GLU A 80 -5.45 3.52 -2.59
CA GLU A 80 -6.15 4.68 -2.05
C GLU A 80 -7.63 4.39 -1.86
N ALA A 81 -8.31 3.84 -2.88
CA ALA A 81 -9.70 3.45 -2.80
C ALA A 81 -9.96 2.43 -1.67
N TRP A 82 -9.09 1.43 -1.49
CA TRP A 82 -9.21 0.46 -0.39
C TRP A 82 -9.02 1.13 0.99
N VAL A 83 -8.04 2.01 1.11
CA VAL A 83 -7.76 2.74 2.35
C VAL A 83 -8.87 3.72 2.68
N GLN A 84 -9.54 4.34 1.72
CA GLN A 84 -10.63 5.29 1.96
C GLN A 84 -12.00 4.61 2.07
N SER A 85 -12.16 3.41 1.52
CA SER A 85 -13.46 2.72 1.43
C SER A 85 -14.13 2.54 2.81
N PRO A 86 -15.42 2.92 2.95
CA PRO A 86 -16.17 2.69 4.18
C PRO A 86 -16.37 1.19 4.47
N MET A 87 -16.29 0.33 3.46
CA MET A 87 -16.48 -1.12 3.59
C MET A 87 -15.33 -1.80 4.35
N GLY A 88 -14.17 -1.15 4.47
CA GLY A 88 -13.00 -1.66 5.18
C GLY A 88 -12.84 -1.11 6.61
N VAL A 89 -13.81 -0.35 7.12
CA VAL A 89 -13.73 0.27 8.45
C VAL A 89 -14.04 -0.77 9.52
N LEU A 90 -13.06 -0.99 10.41
CA LEU A 90 -13.25 -1.85 11.57
C LEU A 90 -14.13 -1.20 12.63
N LYS A 91 -14.92 -2.02 13.33
CA LYS A 91 -15.66 -1.59 14.51
C LYS A 91 -14.70 -1.08 15.58
N LYS A 92 -15.18 -0.16 16.43
CA LYS A 92 -14.35 0.53 17.44
C LYS A 92 -13.68 -0.44 18.44
N ASP A 93 -14.31 -1.57 18.71
CA ASP A 93 -13.89 -2.62 19.64
C ASP A 93 -12.98 -3.68 18.99
N ASN A 94 -12.73 -3.60 17.68
CA ASN A 94 -11.86 -4.57 17.02
C ASN A 94 -10.39 -4.26 17.33
N PRO A 95 -9.63 -5.20 17.93
CA PRO A 95 -8.23 -4.99 18.31
C PRO A 95 -7.29 -4.76 17.12
N GLU A 96 -7.68 -5.15 15.89
CA GLU A 96 -6.89 -4.83 14.70
C GLU A 96 -6.91 -3.34 14.35
N ARG A 97 -7.86 -2.57 14.88
CA ARG A 97 -7.92 -1.12 14.69
C ARG A 97 -6.70 -0.43 15.28
N ASP A 98 -6.17 -0.94 16.39
CA ASP A 98 -4.98 -0.41 17.06
C ASP A 98 -3.69 -0.73 16.31
N ASN A 99 -3.75 -1.64 15.32
CA ASN A 99 -2.63 -1.92 14.44
C ASN A 99 -2.57 -0.97 13.23
N MET A 100 -3.42 0.06 13.14
CA MET A 100 -3.29 1.05 12.07
C MET A 100 -1.96 1.82 12.25
N PHE A 101 -1.13 1.83 11.21
CA PHE A 101 0.25 2.36 11.26
C PHE A 101 1.19 1.63 12.23
N SER A 102 0.95 0.35 12.54
CA SER A 102 1.84 -0.40 13.42
C SER A 102 3.22 -0.61 12.79
N VAL A 103 4.26 -0.22 13.52
CA VAL A 103 5.67 -0.47 13.15
C VAL A 103 6.29 -1.65 13.90
N ASN A 104 5.52 -2.26 14.80
CA ASN A 104 5.97 -3.34 15.68
C ASN A 104 5.35 -4.68 15.30
N LYS A 105 4.08 -4.68 14.87
CA LYS A 105 3.42 -5.87 14.36
C LYS A 105 3.63 -5.95 12.86
N HIS A 106 4.21 -7.05 12.39
CA HIS A 106 4.54 -7.20 10.98
C HIS A 106 3.28 -7.17 10.10
N PHE A 107 3.32 -6.46 8.97
CA PHE A 107 2.11 -6.18 8.18
C PHE A 107 1.38 -7.43 7.66
N TRP A 108 2.08 -8.54 7.39
CA TRP A 108 1.46 -9.82 6.96
C TRP A 108 0.62 -10.49 8.06
N GLU A 109 0.79 -10.11 9.33
CA GLU A 109 0.05 -10.66 10.47
C GLU A 109 -1.27 -9.91 10.72
N ILE A 110 -1.50 -8.81 10.01
CA ILE A 110 -2.67 -7.95 10.14
C ILE A 110 -3.66 -8.35 9.05
N LYS A 111 -4.82 -8.91 9.44
CA LYS A 111 -5.75 -9.48 8.46
C LYS A 111 -6.56 -8.43 7.72
N SER A 112 -6.85 -7.31 8.36
CA SER A 112 -7.66 -6.25 7.80
C SER A 112 -6.86 -5.37 6.84
N ALA A 113 -7.42 -5.12 5.65
CA ALA A 113 -6.70 -4.45 4.57
C ALA A 113 -6.18 -3.05 4.97
N ARG A 114 -7.04 -2.19 5.54
CA ARG A 114 -6.66 -0.82 5.91
C ARG A 114 -5.54 -0.78 6.98
N PRO A 115 -5.65 -1.47 8.13
CA PRO A 115 -4.54 -1.59 9.08
C PRO A 115 -3.28 -2.24 8.50
N GLY A 116 -3.41 -3.26 7.64
CA GLY A 116 -2.27 -3.93 7.01
C GLY A 116 -1.51 -3.02 6.04
N ILE A 117 -2.22 -2.33 5.15
CA ILE A 117 -1.64 -1.38 4.17
C ILE A 117 -0.94 -0.22 4.88
N THR A 118 -1.61 0.38 5.87
CA THR A 118 -1.04 1.52 6.63
C THR A 118 0.18 1.10 7.46
N SER A 119 0.19 -0.12 8.01
CA SER A 119 1.35 -0.68 8.71
C SER A 119 2.51 -0.97 7.77
N LEU A 120 2.26 -1.53 6.59
CA LEU A 120 3.29 -1.71 5.56
C LEU A 120 3.96 -0.38 5.23
N ALA A 121 3.16 0.68 4.98
CA ALA A 121 3.69 2.00 4.70
C ALA A 121 4.56 2.53 5.86
N ALA A 122 4.08 2.40 7.11
CA ALA A 122 4.83 2.83 8.29
C ALA A 122 6.15 2.06 8.47
N GLN A 123 6.14 0.74 8.21
CA GLN A 123 7.33 -0.12 8.29
C GLN A 123 8.37 0.25 7.23
N LEU A 124 7.95 0.47 5.98
CA LEU A 124 8.87 0.92 4.92
C LEU A 124 9.52 2.27 5.23
N VAL A 125 8.75 3.22 5.78
CA VAL A 125 9.29 4.52 6.19
C VAL A 125 10.29 4.36 7.34
N LYS A 126 9.96 3.54 8.35
CA LYS A 126 10.87 3.25 9.47
C LYS A 126 12.18 2.62 8.97
N GLU A 127 12.11 1.62 8.09
CA GLU A 127 13.28 0.97 7.50
C GLU A 127 14.15 1.97 6.75
N HIS A 128 13.55 2.86 5.94
CA HIS A 128 14.28 3.90 5.23
C HIS A 128 14.96 4.88 6.20
N LEU A 129 14.26 5.32 7.24
CA LEU A 129 14.82 6.25 8.23
C LEU A 129 16.00 5.65 9.00
N VAL A 130 15.88 4.39 9.45
CA VAL A 130 16.98 3.67 10.11
C VAL A 130 18.18 3.59 9.19
N LYS A 131 17.97 3.21 7.92
CA LYS A 131 19.05 3.14 6.93
C LYS A 131 19.73 4.49 6.70
N THR A 132 18.97 5.58 6.61
CA THR A 132 19.53 6.93 6.44
C THR A 132 20.32 7.36 7.67
N MET A 133 19.85 7.03 8.88
CA MET A 133 20.56 7.30 10.13
C MET A 133 21.89 6.55 10.20
N ASP A 134 21.90 5.25 9.87
CA ASP A 134 23.11 4.45 9.89
C ASP A 134 24.18 5.01 8.94
N MET A 135 23.78 5.41 7.72
CA MET A 135 24.69 6.06 6.77
C MET A 135 25.24 7.39 7.31
N ALA A 136 24.42 8.22 7.95
CA ALA A 136 24.87 9.50 8.51
C ALA A 136 25.85 9.30 9.69
N VAL A 137 25.63 8.31 10.55
CA VAL A 137 26.52 7.98 11.67
C VAL A 137 27.84 7.38 11.18
N GLU A 138 27.82 6.56 10.13
CA GLU A 138 29.04 6.05 9.49
C GLU A 138 29.86 7.16 8.85
N GLU A 139 29.22 8.17 8.24
CA GLU A 139 29.89 9.33 7.67
C GLU A 139 30.50 10.24 8.74
N ASP A 140 29.88 10.40 9.92
CA ASP A 140 30.45 11.17 11.04
C ASP A 140 31.64 10.46 11.72
N GLY A 141 31.74 9.13 11.55
CA GLY A 141 32.94 8.34 11.90
C GLY A 141 34.11 8.54 10.92
N GLY A 142 33.84 9.15 9.76
CA GLY A 142 34.81 9.59 8.77
C GLY A 142 34.87 11.10 8.71
N LEU A 143 35.47 11.73 9.74
CA LEU A 143 35.84 13.14 9.76
C LEU A 143 36.84 13.47 8.63
N HIS A 144 36.40 13.48 7.38
CA HIS A 144 37.11 14.05 6.24
C HIS A 144 36.15 14.47 5.11
N MET A 145 35.82 15.77 5.17
CA MET A 145 35.92 16.69 4.03
C MET A 145 34.84 16.61 2.94
N PHE A 146 33.74 17.33 3.13
CA PHE A 146 33.14 18.14 2.05
C PHE A 146 32.67 19.51 2.59
N MET A 147 33.62 20.37 2.96
CA MET A 147 33.43 21.81 2.75
C MET A 147 33.78 22.11 1.29
N THR A 148 32.77 22.33 0.44
CA THR A 148 32.70 23.48 -0.49
C THR A 148 31.41 23.41 -1.28
N GLY A 149 30.50 24.34 -1.01
CA GLY A 149 29.30 24.56 -1.81
C GLY A 149 28.14 25.10 -1.00
N ALA A 150 28.26 26.36 -0.54
CA ALA A 150 27.24 27.05 0.23
C ALA A 150 25.87 27.07 -0.48
N TRP A 151 24.86 26.53 0.20
CA TRP A 151 23.57 27.19 0.35
C TRP A 151 23.24 27.13 1.84
N GLU A 152 23.00 28.30 2.42
CA GLU A 152 22.52 28.47 3.80
C GLU A 152 21.27 27.61 4.00
N ILE A 153 21.42 26.49 4.73
CA ILE A 153 20.29 25.86 5.40
C ILE A 153 20.31 26.41 6.83
N ILE A 154 19.31 27.26 7.05
CA ILE A 154 18.87 27.80 8.32
C ILE A 154 18.74 26.66 9.35
N ASP A 155 19.35 26.88 10.52
CA ASP A 155 19.15 26.25 11.83
C ASP A 155 18.44 24.88 11.89
N ASP A 156 19.20 23.87 12.33
CA ASP A 156 18.90 22.85 13.35
C ASP A 156 17.44 22.39 13.57
N PHE A 157 16.64 22.29 12.51
CA PHE A 157 15.27 21.78 12.57
C PHE A 157 15.23 20.30 12.18
N GLY A 158 15.84 19.45 13.00
CA GLY A 158 15.77 18.01 12.71
C GLY A 158 16.23 17.10 13.84
N SER A 159 17.25 17.49 14.59
CA SER A 159 17.87 16.63 15.61
C SER A 159 16.92 16.33 16.77
N GLU A 160 16.23 17.34 17.32
CA GLU A 160 15.24 17.18 18.39
C GLU A 160 13.95 16.50 17.91
N THR A 161 13.48 16.82 16.70
CA THR A 161 12.29 16.17 16.11
C THR A 161 12.57 14.70 15.82
N LEU A 162 13.77 14.36 15.36
CA LEU A 162 14.21 12.99 15.13
C LEU A 162 14.39 12.25 16.46
N GLN A 163 15.01 12.84 17.48
CA GLN A 163 15.10 12.22 18.80
C GLN A 163 13.73 11.99 19.43
N THR A 164 12.83 12.97 19.32
CA THR A 164 11.46 12.85 19.83
C THR A 164 10.71 11.74 19.09
N THR A 165 10.86 11.66 17.76
CA THR A 165 10.28 10.59 16.95
C THR A 165 10.87 9.23 17.31
N ILE A 166 12.19 9.11 17.48
CA ILE A 166 12.88 7.89 17.92
C ILE A 166 12.38 7.46 19.30
N THR A 167 12.23 8.39 20.24
CA THR A 167 11.75 8.10 21.60
C THR A 167 10.28 7.66 21.61
N ILE A 168 9.46 8.22 20.73
CA ILE A 168 8.04 7.85 20.58
C ILE A 168 7.88 6.50 19.85
N VAL A 169 8.72 6.23 18.85
CA VAL A 169 8.64 5.04 17.99
C VAL A 169 9.38 3.83 18.59
N MET A 170 10.38 4.07 19.43
CA MET A 170 11.18 3.07 20.14
C MET A 170 11.30 3.43 21.63
N PRO A 171 10.26 3.20 22.45
CA PRO A 171 10.40 3.35 23.89
C PRO A 171 11.50 2.42 24.40
N ALA A 172 12.33 2.92 25.32
CA ALA A 172 13.64 2.42 25.77
C ALA A 172 13.71 0.99 26.35
N ALA A 173 12.71 0.13 26.12
CA ALA A 173 12.65 -1.25 26.60
C ALA A 173 13.41 -2.28 25.73
N CYS A 174 14.08 -1.87 24.64
CA CYS A 174 14.83 -2.80 23.77
C CYS A 174 16.35 -2.60 23.72
N LEU A 175 16.94 -1.74 24.57
CA LEU A 175 18.40 -1.58 24.66
C LEU A 175 18.97 -2.12 25.98
N SER A 176 18.65 -3.39 26.27
CA SER A 176 19.43 -4.20 27.20
C SER A 176 19.66 -5.60 26.64
N MET A 177 20.55 -5.72 25.67
CA MET A 177 21.40 -6.90 25.42
C MET A 177 22.74 -6.44 24.87
#